data_AF-A0A377PR35-F1
#
_entry.id   AF-A0A377PR35-F1
#
_cell.length_a   1.000
_cell.length_b   1.000
_cell.length_c   1.000
_cell.angle_alpha   90.00
_cell.angle_beta   90.00
_cell.angle_gamma   90.00
#
_symmetry.space_group_name_H-M   'P 1'
#
loop_
_entity.id
_entity.type
_entity.pdbx_description
1 polymer ?
#
loop_
_entity_poly.entity_id
_entity_poly.type
_entity_poly.pdbx_seq_one_letter_code
_entity_poly.pdbx_strand_id
1 'polypeptide(L)'
;MFGAQKDDLPAIWSKLIEAGFETGHAYAKALRMAKTCVGSTWCRYGVGDSVGFGVELENRYKGIRTPHKMKFGVSGCTRECSEAQGKDVGIIATENGWNLYVCGNGGMKPRHGDLLAADLDRETLIKYLDRFMMFYIRTGDKLQRTSVWLESLEGGIDYLRSVIINDKLGMNALLEQEIARLREKVICEWTETVNTPEAQVRFAHFINSDQRDPNVQIVSERAQHRPARPG
;
A
#
# COMPACT_ATOMS: atom_id res chain seq x y z
N MET A 1 -4.97 -16.03 -8.00
CA MET A 1 -5.95 -17.01 -8.53
C MET A 1 -6.31 -16.56 -9.94
N PHE A 2 -6.07 -17.39 -10.95
CA PHE A 2 -6.41 -17.09 -12.34
C PHE A 2 -7.69 -17.86 -12.71
N GLY A 3 -8.49 -17.33 -13.64
CA GLY A 3 -9.68 -18.02 -14.14
C GLY A 3 -10.99 -17.73 -13.40
N ALA A 4 -10.98 -16.90 -12.35
CA ALA A 4 -12.22 -16.38 -11.77
C ALA A 4 -12.93 -15.49 -12.80
N GLN A 5 -14.21 -15.76 -13.04
CA GLN A 5 -15.04 -14.93 -13.90
C GLN A 5 -15.67 -13.79 -13.09
N LYS A 6 -16.23 -12.80 -13.78
CA LYS A 6 -16.74 -11.58 -13.15
C LYS A 6 -17.91 -11.86 -12.19
N ASP A 7 -18.78 -12.79 -12.57
CA ASP A 7 -19.94 -13.27 -11.83
C ASP A 7 -19.55 -14.13 -10.61
N ASP A 8 -18.36 -14.72 -10.59
CA ASP A 8 -17.83 -15.44 -9.42
C ASP A 8 -17.45 -14.50 -8.27
N LEU A 9 -17.24 -13.21 -8.55
CA LEU A 9 -16.62 -12.30 -7.60
C LEU A 9 -17.41 -12.14 -6.29
N PRO A 10 -18.75 -11.93 -6.27
CA PRO A 10 -19.48 -11.82 -5.01
C PRO A 10 -19.34 -13.06 -4.11
N ALA A 11 -19.42 -14.26 -4.69
CA ALA A 11 -19.29 -15.51 -3.95
C ALA A 11 -17.86 -15.73 -3.42
N ILE A 12 -16.84 -15.40 -4.22
CA ILE A 12 -15.43 -15.46 -3.81
C ILE A 12 -15.19 -14.50 -2.65
N TRP A 13 -15.61 -13.24 -2.78
CA TRP A 13 -15.39 -12.24 -1.74
C TRP A 13 -16.16 -12.53 -0.46
N SER A 14 -17.37 -13.08 -0.55
CA SER A 14 -18.13 -13.52 0.62
C SER A 14 -17.32 -14.51 1.47
N LYS A 15 -16.74 -15.54 0.83
CA LYS A 15 -15.88 -16.53 1.52
C LYS A 15 -14.60 -15.93 2.10
N LEU A 16 -13.97 -15.01 1.37
CA LEU A 16 -12.77 -14.32 1.83
C LEU A 16 -13.06 -13.46 3.07
N ILE A 17 -14.17 -12.71 3.04
CA ILE A 17 -14.58 -11.85 4.14
C ILE A 17 -14.96 -12.67 5.38
N GLU A 18 -15.68 -13.79 5.20
CA GLU A 18 -15.98 -14.73 6.29
C GLU A 18 -14.71 -15.29 6.94
N ALA A 19 -13.66 -15.50 6.15
CA ALA A 19 -12.34 -15.90 6.64
C ALA A 19 -11.48 -14.74 7.20
N GLY A 20 -12.03 -13.52 7.30
CA GLY A 20 -11.37 -12.34 7.87
C GLY A 20 -10.48 -11.56 6.89
N PHE A 21 -10.57 -11.82 5.59
CA PHE A 21 -9.85 -11.04 4.58
C PHE A 21 -10.60 -9.75 4.22
N GLU A 22 -9.83 -8.73 3.86
CA GLU A 22 -10.33 -7.46 3.37
C GLU A 22 -9.75 -7.14 1.99
N THR A 23 -10.29 -6.10 1.35
CA THR A 23 -9.73 -5.60 0.10
C THR A 23 -8.33 -5.00 0.28
N GLY A 24 -7.32 -5.65 -0.28
CA GLY A 24 -5.94 -5.17 -0.24
C GLY A 24 -5.61 -4.04 -1.24
N HIS A 25 -6.61 -3.47 -1.93
CA HIS A 25 -6.44 -2.36 -2.87
C HIS A 25 -5.34 -2.61 -3.94
N ALA A 26 -5.18 -3.87 -4.37
CA ALA A 26 -4.03 -4.37 -5.11
C ALA A 26 -3.76 -3.67 -6.46
N TYR A 27 -4.73 -2.96 -7.03
CA TYR A 27 -4.56 -2.17 -8.27
C TYR A 27 -4.81 -0.67 -8.09
N ALA A 28 -5.24 -0.22 -6.91
CA ALA A 28 -5.53 1.18 -6.65
C ALA A 28 -4.27 2.07 -6.72
N LYS A 29 -4.50 3.37 -6.90
CA LYS A 29 -3.54 4.44 -6.57
C LYS A 29 -3.68 4.74 -5.06
N ALA A 30 -3.17 3.81 -4.27
CA ALA A 30 -3.19 3.78 -2.82
C ALA A 30 -2.01 2.92 -2.33
N LEU A 31 -1.89 2.75 -1.02
CA LEU A 31 -1.01 1.76 -0.42
C LEU A 31 -1.36 0.35 -0.93
N ARG A 32 -0.34 -0.38 -1.39
CA ARG A 32 -0.36 -1.83 -1.60
C ARG A 32 0.09 -2.54 -0.32
N MET A 33 0.29 -3.85 -0.35
CA MET A 33 0.90 -4.56 0.78
C MET A 33 2.23 -3.91 1.24
N ALA A 34 2.41 -3.77 2.55
CA ALA A 34 3.68 -3.49 3.19
C ALA A 34 4.50 -4.78 3.23
N LYS A 35 5.62 -4.81 2.48
CA LYS A 35 6.52 -5.97 2.50
C LYS A 35 7.33 -5.94 3.80
N THR A 36 7.32 -7.05 4.52
CA THR A 36 8.11 -7.22 5.75
C THR A 36 9.14 -8.33 5.58
N CYS A 37 10.20 -8.31 6.39
CA CYS A 37 10.90 -9.55 6.72
C CYS A 37 10.28 -10.17 7.97
N VAL A 38 10.72 -11.39 8.32
CA VAL A 38 10.15 -12.14 9.46
C VAL A 38 10.43 -11.51 10.84
N GLY A 39 11.22 -10.43 10.90
CA GLY A 39 11.45 -9.62 12.10
C GLY A 39 12.16 -10.36 13.24
N SER A 40 12.21 -9.73 14.41
CA SER A 40 12.72 -10.31 15.66
C SER A 40 11.90 -11.52 16.14
N THR A 41 10.67 -11.69 15.63
CA THR A 41 9.80 -12.82 15.94
C THR A 41 10.39 -14.17 15.51
N TRP A 42 11.11 -14.20 14.38
CA TRP A 42 11.66 -15.45 13.83
C TRP A 42 13.11 -15.38 13.37
N CYS A 43 13.64 -14.18 13.10
CA CYS A 43 15.01 -14.02 12.65
C CYS A 43 15.92 -13.75 13.84
N ARG A 44 16.98 -14.56 14.01
CA ARG A 44 18.02 -14.35 15.04
C ARG A 44 18.77 -13.02 14.95
N TYR A 45 18.69 -12.34 13.80
CA TYR A 45 19.28 -11.02 13.57
C TYR A 45 18.26 -9.88 13.65
N GLY A 46 16.98 -10.20 13.81
CA GLY A 46 15.93 -9.20 13.90
C GLY A 46 16.06 -8.45 15.22
N VAL A 47 16.25 -7.14 15.13
CA VAL A 47 16.27 -6.23 16.29
C VAL A 47 14.89 -5.60 16.53
N GLY A 48 14.07 -5.47 15.47
CA GLY A 48 12.70 -4.96 15.55
C GLY A 48 11.65 -5.94 15.02
N ASP A 49 10.45 -5.86 15.58
CA ASP A 49 9.27 -6.56 15.07
C ASP A 49 8.75 -5.88 13.80
N SER A 50 9.32 -6.26 12.66
CA SER A 50 8.87 -5.75 11.36
C SER A 50 7.52 -6.27 10.92
N VAL A 51 7.08 -7.44 11.41
CA VAL A 51 5.80 -8.04 10.99
C VAL A 51 4.66 -7.29 11.65
N GLY A 52 4.69 -7.16 12.99
CA GLY A 52 3.68 -6.42 13.73
C GLY A 52 3.62 -4.96 13.29
N PHE A 53 4.78 -4.32 13.08
CA PHE A 53 4.80 -2.94 12.62
C PHE A 53 4.27 -2.80 11.18
N GLY A 54 4.58 -3.74 10.29
CA GLY A 54 4.00 -3.78 8.94
C GLY A 54 2.47 -3.85 8.95
N VAL A 55 1.88 -4.70 9.80
CA VAL A 55 0.43 -4.84 9.97
C VAL A 55 -0.21 -3.55 10.48
N GLU A 56 0.44 -2.87 11.43
CA GLU A 56 -0.03 -1.58 11.93
C GLU A 56 -0.07 -0.53 10.81
N LEU A 57 1.00 -0.44 10.01
CA LEU A 57 1.09 0.52 8.91
C LEU A 57 0.07 0.21 7.80
N GLU A 58 -0.14 -1.06 7.46
CA GLU A 58 -1.19 -1.45 6.52
C GLU A 58 -2.57 -1.02 7.02
N ASN A 59 -2.92 -1.33 8.27
CA ASN A 59 -4.19 -0.90 8.85
C ASN A 59 -4.30 0.63 8.95
N ARG A 60 -3.19 1.32 9.16
CA ARG A 60 -3.15 2.78 9.25
C ARG A 60 -3.39 3.44 7.90
N TYR A 61 -2.85 2.93 6.79
CA TYR A 61 -2.83 3.65 5.52
C TYR A 61 -3.61 2.95 4.38
N LYS A 62 -4.18 1.76 4.61
CA LYS A 62 -5.05 1.08 3.63
C LYS A 62 -6.21 1.98 3.21
N GLY A 63 -6.62 1.89 1.95
CA GLY A 63 -7.74 2.66 1.40
C GLY A 63 -7.47 4.15 1.13
N ILE A 64 -6.43 4.74 1.72
CA ILE A 64 -6.07 6.15 1.46
C ILE A 64 -5.58 6.29 0.02
N ARG A 65 -6.28 7.12 -0.76
CA ARG A 65 -5.92 7.42 -2.16
C ARG A 65 -4.73 8.38 -2.21
N THR A 66 -3.80 8.09 -3.09
CA THR A 66 -2.56 8.83 -3.28
C THR A 66 -2.37 9.18 -4.76
N PRO A 67 -1.54 10.18 -5.11
CA PRO A 67 -1.32 10.59 -6.50
C PRO A 67 -0.93 9.41 -7.41
N HIS A 68 -0.18 8.46 -6.86
CA HIS A 68 0.13 7.17 -7.50
C HIS A 68 0.17 6.01 -6.48
N LYS A 69 0.23 4.74 -6.95
CA LYS A 69 0.42 3.55 -6.10
C LYS A 69 1.62 3.71 -5.16
N MET A 70 1.48 3.26 -3.92
CA MET A 70 2.50 3.34 -2.87
C MET A 70 2.91 1.94 -2.42
N LYS A 71 4.20 1.76 -2.15
CA LYS A 71 4.75 0.53 -1.57
C LYS A 71 5.47 0.86 -0.28
N PHE A 72 5.20 0.08 0.77
CA PHE A 72 5.87 0.20 2.06
C PHE A 72 6.75 -1.02 2.31
N GLY A 73 7.84 -0.81 3.04
CA GLY A 73 8.78 -1.87 3.37
C GLY A 73 9.28 -1.73 4.79
N VAL A 74 9.13 -2.77 5.59
CA VAL A 74 9.57 -2.77 7.00
C VAL A 74 10.58 -3.88 7.18
N SER A 75 11.82 -3.54 7.53
CA SER A 75 12.89 -4.50 7.80
C SER A 75 13.22 -4.46 9.29
N GLY A 76 13.25 -5.63 9.92
CA GLY A 76 13.57 -5.77 11.34
C GLY A 76 15.06 -5.63 11.68
N CYS A 77 15.94 -5.37 10.70
CA CYS A 77 17.35 -5.02 10.88
C CYS A 77 17.95 -4.45 9.59
N THR A 78 19.20 -3.98 9.66
CA THR A 78 19.96 -3.39 8.54
C THR A 78 20.29 -4.35 7.40
N ARG A 79 20.06 -5.66 7.56
CA ARG A 79 20.14 -6.64 6.46
C ARG A 79 19.06 -6.43 5.40
N GLU A 80 18.05 -5.63 5.72
CA GLU A 80 17.15 -5.04 4.72
C GLU A 80 16.37 -6.07 3.88
N CYS A 81 16.11 -7.27 4.39
CA CYS A 81 15.48 -8.35 3.60
C CYS A 81 14.09 -8.02 3.03
N SER A 82 13.46 -6.92 3.49
CA SER A 82 12.23 -6.45 2.88
C SER A 82 12.45 -5.63 1.60
N GLU A 83 13.65 -5.19 1.23
CA GLU A 83 13.92 -4.16 0.19
C GLU A 83 13.25 -2.82 0.55
N ALA A 84 13.28 -2.43 1.82
CA ALA A 84 12.74 -1.17 2.34
C ALA A 84 13.21 0.08 1.57
N GLN A 85 14.50 0.23 1.26
CA GLN A 85 15.02 1.42 0.57
C GLN A 85 14.59 1.48 -0.90
N GLY A 86 14.18 0.37 -1.51
CA GLY A 86 13.65 0.34 -2.87
C GLY A 86 12.18 0.77 -3.00
N LYS A 87 11.57 1.28 -1.92
CA LYS A 87 10.13 1.57 -1.86
C LYS A 87 9.83 3.03 -1.60
N ASP A 88 8.59 3.43 -1.89
CA ASP A 88 8.12 4.79 -1.67
C ASP A 88 8.25 5.19 -0.19
N VAL A 89 8.10 4.22 0.74
CA VAL A 89 8.44 4.33 2.17
C VAL A 89 9.19 3.08 2.63
N GLY A 90 10.36 3.28 3.21
CA GLY A 90 11.20 2.24 3.79
C GLY A 90 11.43 2.48 5.28
N ILE A 91 11.27 1.45 6.09
CA ILE A 91 11.46 1.51 7.54
C ILE A 91 12.41 0.39 7.92
N ILE A 92 13.49 0.72 8.62
CA ILE A 92 14.53 -0.23 9.00
C ILE A 92 14.83 -0.09 10.48
N ALA A 93 14.67 -1.18 11.23
CA ALA A 93 15.02 -1.22 12.64
C ALA A 93 16.55 -1.17 12.82
N THR A 94 16.97 -0.43 13.85
CA THR A 94 18.35 -0.35 14.35
C THR A 94 18.33 -0.67 15.85
N GLU A 95 19.51 -0.71 16.47
CA GLU A 95 19.61 -0.84 17.94
C GLU A 95 19.09 0.40 18.67
N ASN A 96 19.06 1.55 18.01
CA ASN A 96 18.67 2.84 18.59
C ASN A 96 17.22 3.24 18.26
N GLY A 97 16.49 2.47 17.44
CA GLY A 97 15.14 2.79 17.02
C GLY A 97 14.86 2.40 15.57
N TRP A 98 14.28 3.31 14.81
CA TRP A 98 13.86 3.08 13.43
C TRP A 98 14.35 4.18 12.49
N ASN A 99 14.94 3.78 11.37
CA ASN A 99 15.28 4.67 10.28
C ASN A 99 14.13 4.72 9.28
N LEU A 100 13.70 5.94 8.93
CA LEU A 100 12.65 6.20 7.97
C LEU A 100 13.27 6.73 6.67
N TYR A 101 13.11 5.98 5.59
CA TYR A 101 13.49 6.31 4.22
C TYR A 101 12.25 6.60 3.39
N VAL A 102 12.35 7.54 2.45
CA VAL A 102 11.23 7.95 1.60
C VAL A 102 11.64 8.08 0.13
N CYS A 103 10.67 8.01 -0.77
CA CYS A 103 10.82 8.32 -2.20
C CYS A 103 11.72 7.35 -2.98
N GLY A 104 11.87 6.10 -2.51
CA GLY A 104 12.49 5.02 -3.27
C GLY A 104 11.60 4.50 -4.40
N ASN A 105 12.18 3.81 -5.37
CA ASN A 105 11.46 3.29 -6.53
C ASN A 105 12.09 2.01 -7.06
N GLY A 106 11.43 0.86 -6.90
CA GLY A 106 11.74 -0.39 -7.60
C GLY A 106 11.07 -0.51 -8.97
N GLY A 107 10.93 0.59 -9.71
CA GLY A 107 10.27 0.65 -11.02
C GLY A 107 11.26 0.67 -12.19
N MET A 108 10.79 1.15 -13.35
CA MET A 108 11.62 1.23 -14.58
C MET A 108 12.91 2.04 -14.40
N LYS A 109 12.85 3.13 -13.61
CA LYS A 109 14.03 3.91 -13.19
C LYS A 109 14.29 3.63 -11.72
N PRO A 110 15.10 2.61 -11.39
CA PRO A 110 15.32 2.24 -10.00
C PRO A 110 16.05 3.35 -9.24
N ARG A 111 15.64 3.57 -7.99
CA ARG A 111 16.25 4.55 -7.08
C ARG A 111 16.08 4.10 -5.64
N HIS A 112 17.11 4.26 -4.82
CA HIS A 112 16.99 4.11 -3.37
C HIS A 112 16.36 5.35 -2.75
N GLY A 113 15.52 5.14 -1.75
CA GLY A 113 14.92 6.21 -0.97
C GLY A 113 15.96 6.95 -0.15
N ASP A 114 15.69 8.22 0.10
CA ASP A 114 16.53 9.07 0.94
C ASP A 114 16.14 8.92 2.40
N LEU A 115 17.13 8.92 3.29
CA LEU A 115 16.89 8.90 4.73
C LEU A 115 16.18 10.19 5.15
N LEU A 116 14.93 10.11 5.59
CA LEU A 116 14.22 11.26 6.13
C LEU A 116 14.72 11.58 7.55
N ALA A 117 14.73 10.56 8.41
CA ALA A 117 15.25 10.65 9.78
C ALA A 117 15.68 9.26 10.29
N ALA A 118 16.59 9.25 11.26
CA ALA A 118 17.15 8.05 11.87
C ALA A 118 16.80 7.97 13.36
N ASP A 119 16.97 6.78 13.94
CA ASP A 119 16.87 6.52 15.38
C ASP A 119 15.55 7.01 16.00
N LEU A 120 14.46 6.85 15.25
CA LEU A 120 13.13 7.27 15.68
C LEU A 120 12.51 6.23 16.61
N ASP A 121 11.81 6.71 17.63
CA ASP A 121 10.77 5.91 18.28
C ASP A 121 9.56 5.75 17.33
N ARG A 122 8.66 4.81 17.68
CA ARG A 122 7.51 4.48 16.82
C ARG A 122 6.50 5.63 16.71
N GLU A 123 6.28 6.39 17.78
CA GLU A 123 5.31 7.48 17.79
C GLU A 123 5.78 8.62 16.87
N THR A 124 7.05 9.01 17.00
CA THR A 124 7.67 10.04 16.16
C THR A 124 7.71 9.60 14.70
N LEU A 125 8.05 8.34 14.42
CA LEU A 125 8.04 7.80 13.06
C LEU A 125 6.66 7.88 12.41
N ILE A 126 5.60 7.49 13.14
CA ILE A 126 4.23 7.57 12.64
C ILE A 126 3.81 9.02 12.35
N LYS A 127 4.17 9.97 13.23
CA LYS A 127 3.90 11.40 12.99
C LYS A 127 4.59 11.89 11.71
N TYR A 128 5.87 11.57 11.52
CA TYR A 128 6.61 11.97 10.31
C TYR A 128 6.04 11.32 9.06
N LEU A 129 5.63 10.05 9.16
CA LEU A 129 5.03 9.34 8.05
C LEU A 129 3.65 9.89 7.67
N ASP A 130 2.80 10.22 8.63
CA ASP A 130 1.51 10.88 8.36
C ASP A 130 1.70 12.21 7.62
N ARG A 131 2.60 13.06 8.12
CA ARG A 131 2.93 14.35 7.51
C ARG A 131 3.45 14.15 6.09
N PHE A 132 4.38 13.21 5.90
CA PHE A 132 4.93 12.88 4.58
C PHE A 132 3.83 12.44 3.61
N MET A 133 3.00 11.48 4.04
CA MET A 133 1.92 10.94 3.22
C MET A 133 0.95 12.05 2.80
N MET A 134 0.51 12.89 3.74
CA MET A 134 -0.44 13.96 3.45
C MET A 134 0.17 15.08 2.61
N PHE A 135 1.43 15.44 2.87
CA PHE A 135 2.13 16.43 2.09
C PHE A 135 2.29 15.98 0.63
N TYR A 136 2.69 14.73 0.40
CA TYR A 136 2.71 14.14 -0.93
C TYR A 136 1.32 14.08 -1.58
N ILE A 137 0.27 13.71 -0.84
CA ILE A 137 -1.10 13.70 -1.36
C ILE A 137 -1.55 15.10 -1.82
N ARG A 138 -1.16 16.16 -1.10
CA ARG A 138 -1.54 17.53 -1.41
C ARG A 138 -0.74 18.17 -2.54
N THR A 139 0.53 17.80 -2.69
CA THR A 139 1.48 18.51 -3.54
C THR A 139 1.96 17.70 -4.74
N GLY A 140 1.74 16.39 -4.74
CA GLY A 140 2.08 15.52 -5.86
C GLY A 140 1.08 15.64 -7.01
N ASP A 141 1.59 15.74 -8.23
CA ASP A 141 0.79 15.75 -9.44
C ASP A 141 0.09 14.40 -9.67
N LYS A 142 -1.01 14.44 -10.42
CA LYS A 142 -1.76 13.23 -10.80
C LYS A 142 -0.83 12.22 -11.49
N LEU A 143 -0.83 10.99 -10.99
CA LEU A 143 0.01 9.87 -11.46
C LEU A 143 1.53 10.07 -11.27
N GLN A 144 1.96 11.08 -10.50
CA GLN A 144 3.36 11.29 -10.16
C GLN A 144 3.81 10.29 -9.09
N ARG A 145 5.00 9.72 -9.23
CA ARG A 145 5.62 8.86 -8.20
C ARG A 145 6.33 9.72 -7.16
N THR A 146 6.41 9.25 -5.91
CA THR A 146 7.15 9.91 -4.83
C THR A 146 8.59 10.26 -5.20
N SER A 147 9.29 9.38 -5.93
CA SER A 147 10.65 9.65 -6.41
C SER A 147 10.73 10.88 -7.34
N VAL A 148 9.81 10.97 -8.31
CA VAL A 148 9.73 12.09 -9.27
C VAL A 148 9.22 13.36 -8.59
N TRP A 149 8.28 13.20 -7.67
CA TRP A 149 7.78 14.30 -6.84
C TRP A 149 8.92 14.90 -6.01
N LEU A 150 9.75 14.09 -5.35
CA LEU A 150 10.91 14.57 -4.60
C LEU A 150 11.91 15.32 -5.48
N GLU A 151 12.14 14.84 -6.72
CA GLU A 151 13.01 15.51 -7.70
C GLU A 151 12.45 16.87 -8.14
N SER A 152 11.13 17.07 -8.09
CA SER A 152 10.49 18.35 -8.40
C SER A 152 10.50 19.37 -7.26
N LEU A 153 10.82 18.94 -6.04
CA LEU A 153 10.93 19.85 -4.89
C LEU A 153 12.29 20.55 -4.92
N GLU A 154 12.28 21.88 -4.97
CA GLU A 154 13.50 22.67 -4.81
C GLU A 154 14.13 22.42 -3.42
N GLY A 155 15.39 21.99 -3.40
CA GLY A 155 16.08 21.55 -2.17
C GLY A 155 15.83 20.08 -1.78
N GLY A 156 15.03 19.34 -2.55
CA GLY A 156 14.89 17.88 -2.44
C GLY A 156 14.60 17.39 -1.03
N ILE A 157 15.40 16.43 -0.55
CA ILE A 157 15.20 15.81 0.77
C ILE A 157 15.39 16.81 1.92
N ASP A 158 16.26 17.82 1.79
CA ASP A 158 16.50 18.80 2.84
C ASP A 158 15.31 19.74 3.01
N TYR A 159 14.71 20.16 1.89
CA TYR A 159 13.43 20.86 1.92
C TYR A 159 12.35 20.00 2.58
N LEU A 160 12.23 18.74 2.18
CA LEU A 160 11.24 17.83 2.75
C LEU A 160 11.43 17.65 4.26
N ARG A 161 12.67 17.46 4.76
CA ARG A 161 12.97 17.44 6.20
C ARG A 161 12.52 18.72 6.89
N SER A 162 12.79 19.89 6.30
CA SER A 162 12.38 21.17 6.88
C SER A 162 10.85 21.30 7.02
N VAL A 163 10.08 20.77 6.08
CA VAL A 163 8.61 20.76 6.15
C VAL A 163 8.13 19.75 7.18
N ILE A 164 8.58 18.49 7.08
CA ILE A 164 8.02 17.37 7.86
C ILE A 164 8.48 17.37 9.32
N ILE A 165 9.74 17.73 9.58
CA ILE A 165 10.36 17.67 10.90
C ILE A 165 10.29 19.03 11.58
N ASN A 166 10.73 20.09 10.89
CA ASN A 166 10.87 21.42 11.48
C ASN A 166 9.63 22.31 11.32
N ASP A 167 8.54 21.75 10.77
CA ASP A 167 7.27 22.45 10.53
C ASP A 167 7.44 23.80 9.80
N LYS A 168 8.35 23.87 8.81
CA LYS A 168 8.69 25.12 8.11
C LYS A 168 7.47 25.85 7.53
N LEU A 169 6.38 25.13 7.24
CA LEU A 169 5.14 25.69 6.70
C LEU A 169 4.04 25.91 7.74
N GLY A 170 4.22 25.49 9.00
CA GLY A 170 3.20 25.59 10.06
C GLY A 170 1.96 24.74 9.79
N MET A 171 2.12 23.59 9.12
CA MET A 171 1.02 22.75 8.65
C MET A 171 0.99 21.35 9.26
N ASN A 172 1.98 20.97 10.07
CA ASN A 172 2.10 19.59 10.55
C ASN A 172 0.86 19.09 11.31
N ALA A 173 0.28 19.93 12.18
CA ALA A 173 -0.95 19.57 12.90
C ALA A 173 -2.14 19.35 11.95
N LEU A 174 -2.27 20.17 10.91
CA LEU A 174 -3.31 20.01 9.89
C LEU A 174 -3.12 18.72 9.09
N LEU A 175 -1.89 18.42 8.67
CA LEU A 175 -1.57 17.22 7.91
C LEU A 175 -1.92 15.95 8.70
N GLU A 176 -1.58 15.92 10.00
CA GLU A 176 -1.92 14.81 10.90
C GLU A 176 -3.45 14.64 11.06
N GLN A 177 -4.18 15.74 11.27
CA GLN A 177 -5.64 15.71 11.36
C GLN A 177 -6.31 15.20 10.08
N GLU A 178 -5.79 15.58 8.92
CA GLU A 178 -6.35 15.12 7.65
C GLU A 178 -6.14 13.63 7.40
N ILE A 179 -4.96 13.10 7.74
CA ILE A 179 -4.72 11.65 7.70
C ILE A 179 -5.68 10.95 8.65
N ALA A 180 -5.85 11.44 9.89
CA ALA A 180 -6.80 10.86 10.83
C ALA A 180 -8.23 10.81 10.24
N ARG A 181 -8.70 11.91 9.65
CA ARG A 181 -10.01 11.98 9.00
C ARG A 181 -10.14 11.02 7.81
N LEU A 182 -9.08 10.84 7.02
CA LEU A 182 -9.09 9.89 5.91
C LEU A 182 -9.16 8.45 6.40
N ARG A 183 -8.46 8.13 7.49
CA ARG A 183 -8.45 6.80 8.13
C ARG A 183 -9.82 6.40 8.65
N GLU A 184 -10.52 7.32 9.31
CA GLU A 184 -11.87 7.09 9.83
C GLU A 184 -12.90 6.77 8.73
N LYS A 185 -12.63 7.21 7.50
CA LYS A 185 -13.53 7.01 6.34
C LYS A 185 -13.22 5.74 5.55
N VAL A 186 -12.20 4.97 5.92
CA VAL A 186 -11.84 3.77 5.16
C VAL A 186 -12.89 2.70 5.39
N ILE A 187 -13.45 2.20 4.28
CA ILE A 187 -14.43 1.12 4.26
C ILE A 187 -13.93 0.05 3.29
N CYS A 188 -14.15 -1.22 3.62
CA CYS A 188 -13.90 -2.31 2.68
C CYS A 188 -15.00 -2.33 1.61
N GLU A 189 -14.68 -1.86 0.41
CA GLU A 189 -15.62 -1.78 -0.74
C GLU A 189 -16.27 -3.15 -1.05
N TRP A 190 -15.57 -4.27 -0.81
CA TRP A 190 -16.12 -5.61 -1.02
C TRP A 190 -17.07 -6.06 0.10
N THR A 191 -16.81 -5.67 1.34
CA THR A 191 -17.75 -5.90 2.44
C THR A 191 -19.06 -5.16 2.20
N GLU A 192 -18.99 -3.90 1.79
CA GLU A 192 -20.17 -3.12 1.40
C GLU A 192 -20.91 -3.76 0.21
N THR A 193 -20.17 -4.16 -0.82
CA THR A 193 -20.72 -4.81 -2.01
C THR A 193 -21.43 -6.13 -1.69
N VAL A 194 -20.83 -7.00 -0.88
CA VAL A 194 -21.40 -8.29 -0.50
C VAL A 194 -22.64 -8.11 0.39
N ASN A 195 -22.65 -7.09 1.25
CA ASN A 195 -23.78 -6.81 2.14
C ASN A 195 -24.93 -6.04 1.46
N THR A 196 -24.76 -5.59 0.22
CA THR A 196 -25.76 -4.81 -0.54
C THR A 196 -26.17 -5.56 -1.80
N PRO A 197 -27.29 -6.32 -1.81
CA PRO A 197 -27.70 -7.15 -2.94
C PRO A 197 -27.76 -6.40 -4.28
N GLU A 198 -28.23 -5.15 -4.27
CA GLU A 198 -28.36 -4.32 -5.48
C GLU A 198 -26.99 -3.99 -6.09
N ALA A 199 -25.95 -3.89 -5.27
CA ALA A 199 -24.58 -3.63 -5.72
C ALA A 199 -23.94 -4.86 -6.39
N GLN A 200 -24.51 -6.06 -6.19
CA GLN A 200 -24.00 -7.30 -6.77
C GLN A 200 -24.42 -7.50 -8.23
N VAL A 201 -25.53 -6.88 -8.65
CA VAL A 201 -26.10 -7.01 -10.01
C VAL A 201 -25.09 -6.63 -11.09
N ARG A 202 -24.20 -5.65 -10.81
CA ARG A 202 -23.16 -5.21 -11.76
C ARG A 202 -22.14 -6.29 -12.11
N PHE A 203 -22.07 -7.39 -11.34
CA PHE A 203 -21.13 -8.49 -11.56
C PHE A 203 -21.70 -9.61 -12.42
N ALA A 204 -23.02 -9.66 -12.60
CA ALA A 204 -23.65 -10.59 -13.53
C ALA A 204 -23.06 -10.42 -14.94
N HIS A 205 -22.96 -11.55 -15.66
CA HIS A 205 -22.47 -11.54 -17.04
C HIS A 205 -23.55 -10.99 -17.98
N PHE A 206 -24.77 -11.54 -17.90
CA PHE A 206 -25.94 -11.03 -18.61
C PHE A 206 -26.95 -10.42 -17.62
N ILE A 207 -27.69 -9.41 -18.06
CA ILE A 207 -28.73 -8.75 -17.24
C ILE A 207 -29.96 -9.67 -17.06
N ASN A 208 -30.20 -10.57 -18.01
CA ASN A 208 -31.41 -11.37 -18.15
C ASN A 208 -31.18 -12.89 -18.12
N SER A 209 -29.97 -13.34 -17.78
CA SER A 209 -29.61 -14.76 -17.80
C SER A 209 -28.48 -15.06 -16.84
N ASP A 210 -28.58 -16.20 -16.16
CA ASP A 210 -27.54 -16.76 -15.29
C ASP A 210 -26.51 -17.60 -16.08
N GLN A 211 -26.65 -17.68 -17.40
CA GLN A 211 -25.69 -18.41 -18.22
C GLN A 211 -24.35 -17.67 -18.31
N ARG A 212 -23.27 -18.46 -18.44
CA ARG A 212 -21.93 -17.94 -18.69
C ARG A 212 -21.75 -17.58 -20.17
N ASP A 213 -20.76 -16.75 -20.46
CA ASP A 213 -20.41 -16.40 -21.84
C ASP A 213 -19.96 -17.65 -22.63
N PRO A 214 -20.72 -18.09 -23.65
CA PRO A 214 -20.31 -19.23 -24.46
C PRO A 214 -19.05 -18.96 -25.30
N ASN A 215 -18.64 -17.70 -25.44
CA ASN A 215 -17.42 -17.33 -26.18
C ASN A 215 -16.13 -17.53 -25.34
N VAL A 216 -16.24 -17.65 -24.01
CA VAL A 216 -15.08 -17.90 -23.15
C VAL A 216 -14.74 -19.39 -23.17
N GLN A 217 -13.95 -19.77 -24.16
CA GLN A 217 -13.42 -21.14 -24.29
C GLN A 217 -12.25 -21.34 -23.33
N ILE A 218 -12.26 -22.43 -22.55
CA ILE A 218 -11.22 -22.74 -21.56
C ILE A 218 -10.29 -23.83 -22.12
N VAL A 219 -8.98 -23.60 -22.02
CA VAL A 219 -7.95 -24.60 -22.35
C VAL A 219 -7.07 -24.89 -21.14
N SER A 220 -6.53 -26.11 -21.10
CA SER A 220 -5.58 -26.52 -20.06
C SER A 220 -4.16 -26.14 -20.46
N GLU A 221 -3.44 -25.49 -19.56
CA GLU A 221 -2.00 -25.25 -19.66
C GLU A 221 -1.35 -25.51 -18.30
N ARG A 222 -0.39 -26.45 -18.26
CA ARG A 222 0.36 -26.81 -17.03
C ARG A 222 -0.56 -27.17 -15.84
N ALA A 223 -1.58 -27.98 -16.09
CA ALA A 223 -2.63 -28.36 -15.12
C ALA A 223 -3.47 -27.18 -14.57
N GLN A 224 -3.40 -26.00 -15.19
CA GLN A 224 -4.26 -24.87 -14.90
C GLN A 224 -5.20 -24.59 -16.06
N HIS A 225 -6.37 -24.04 -15.76
CA HIS A 225 -7.32 -23.59 -16.75
C HIS A 225 -7.05 -22.13 -17.11
N ARG A 226 -7.05 -21.79 -18.40
CA ARG A 226 -7.02 -20.40 -18.87
C ARG A 226 -7.95 -20.18 -20.05
N PRO A 227 -8.35 -18.94 -20.34
CA PRO A 227 -9.01 -18.62 -21.59
C PRO A 227 -8.16 -19.03 -22.80
N ALA A 228 -8.80 -19.55 -23.85
CA ALA A 228 -8.21 -19.79 -25.15
C ALA A 228 -7.66 -18.48 -25.72
N ARG A 229 -6.59 -18.56 -26.51
CA ARG A 229 -6.13 -17.38 -27.26
C ARG A 229 -7.07 -17.19 -28.46
N PRO A 230 -7.28 -15.95 -28.95
CA PRO A 230 -7.87 -15.74 -30.26
C PRO A 230 -7.09 -16.57 -31.29
N GLY A 231 -7.82 -17.32 -32.11
CA GLY A 231 -7.27 -18.06 -33.25
C GLY A 231 -6.86 -17.14 -34.38
#